data_AF-A0A0L0BQV5-F1
#
_entry.id   AF-A0A0L0BQV5-F1
#
_cell.length_a   1.000
_cell.length_b   1.000
_cell.length_c   1.000
_cell.angle_alpha   90.00
_cell.angle_beta   90.00
_cell.angle_gamma   90.00
#
_symmetry.space_group_name_H-M   'P 1'
#
loop_
_entity.id
_entity.type
_entity.pdbx_description
1 polymer ?
#
loop_
_entity_poly.entity_id
_entity_poly.type
_entity_poly.pdbx_seq_one_letter_code
_entity_poly.pdbx_strand_id
1 'polypeptide(L)'
;MTKKYEFDWIIPVPPELTTGCVFDRWFENEKETKENDFEKDALFKVDEYGFFLYWKSEGRGGDVIELCQVSDIRAGGVPKDPKILDKVQKKCGADMNALDKKSLTICSNTDYINITYHHVVCPDAETAKRWQDGLRYITHNNKATNVCPTTNLMKHWMRLTFQVEKNGKIAVKTVAKTFASGKTEKLVYQCFKDLGLPDDKGASMTREEFTFDKFYTLYHKVCPRNDIEELFTTITKGKSDVIELGQLVQFMNEKQRDPRMNEILYPLYDEKRCTEIINDYELSEDKKKAGQLSMDGFKRYLMSDENAPVFLDRLDIYMEMDQPLSHYYINSSHNTYLSGRQIGGKSSVEMYRQTMLAGCR
;
A
#
# COMPACT_ATOMS: atom_id res chain seq x y z
N MET A 1 24.94 -19.90 -11.22
CA MET A 1 23.98 -19.07 -11.97
C MET A 1 23.06 -18.40 -10.98
N THR A 2 22.92 -17.08 -11.06
CA THR A 2 21.95 -16.32 -10.26
C THR A 2 20.55 -16.85 -10.53
N LYS A 3 19.77 -17.12 -9.48
CA LYS A 3 18.39 -17.60 -9.63
C LYS A 3 17.43 -16.42 -9.68
N LYS A 4 16.29 -16.62 -10.35
CA LYS A 4 15.13 -15.73 -10.22
C LYS A 4 14.72 -15.67 -8.75
N TYR A 5 14.56 -14.46 -8.23
CA TYR A 5 14.00 -14.23 -6.90
C TYR A 5 12.52 -13.86 -7.07
N GLU A 6 11.64 -14.65 -6.48
CA GLU A 6 10.21 -14.36 -6.45
C GLU A 6 9.87 -13.78 -5.08
N PHE A 7 9.54 -12.49 -5.06
CA PHE A 7 9.12 -11.83 -3.84
C PHE A 7 7.64 -12.12 -3.55
N ASP A 8 7.37 -13.22 -2.86
CA ASP A 8 6.02 -13.53 -2.41
C ASP A 8 5.64 -12.70 -1.19
N TRP A 9 5.07 -11.52 -1.47
CA TRP A 9 4.53 -10.61 -0.47
C TRP A 9 3.02 -10.70 -0.32
N ILE A 10 2.32 -11.46 -1.16
CA ILE A 10 0.86 -11.47 -1.19
C ILE A 10 0.34 -12.44 -0.12
N ILE A 11 -0.40 -11.91 0.85
CA ILE A 11 -1.18 -12.73 1.78
C ILE A 11 -2.59 -12.84 1.19
N PRO A 12 -3.10 -14.06 0.90
CA PRO A 12 -4.43 -14.23 0.34
C PRO A 12 -5.50 -13.61 1.25
N VAL A 13 -6.27 -12.68 0.71
CA VAL A 13 -7.32 -12.00 1.47
C VAL A 13 -8.51 -12.94 1.66
N PRO A 14 -9.01 -13.14 2.90
CA PRO A 14 -10.17 -13.98 3.16
C PRO A 14 -11.39 -13.57 2.30
N PRO A 15 -12.13 -14.52 1.70
CA PRO A 15 -13.25 -14.23 0.80
C PRO A 15 -14.34 -13.35 1.41
N GLU A 16 -14.55 -13.43 2.72
CA GLU A 16 -15.52 -12.60 3.45
C GLU A 16 -15.16 -11.11 3.39
N LEU A 17 -13.86 -10.79 3.39
CA LEU A 17 -13.39 -9.40 3.32
C LEU A 17 -13.49 -8.84 1.89
N THR A 18 -13.21 -9.66 0.87
CA THR A 18 -13.30 -9.23 -0.54
C THR A 18 -14.74 -9.14 -1.03
N THR A 19 -15.60 -10.08 -0.62
CA THR A 19 -17.06 -10.03 -0.85
C THR A 19 -17.65 -8.77 -0.21
N GLY A 20 -17.21 -8.48 1.01
CA GLY A 20 -17.59 -7.31 1.77
C GLY A 20 -18.78 -7.54 2.70
N CYS A 21 -18.97 -6.59 3.61
CA CYS A 21 -20.07 -6.59 4.56
C CYS A 21 -20.55 -5.16 4.84
N VAL A 22 -21.82 -5.02 5.16
CA VAL A 22 -22.43 -3.73 5.47
C VAL A 22 -22.30 -3.48 6.97
N PHE A 23 -21.63 -2.39 7.34
CA PHE A 23 -21.45 -1.94 8.72
C PHE A 23 -22.02 -0.54 8.94
N ASP A 24 -22.37 -0.25 10.19
CA ASP A 24 -22.58 1.13 10.64
C ASP A 24 -21.27 1.66 11.26
N ARG A 25 -20.96 2.95 11.10
CA ARG A 25 -19.75 3.59 11.63
C ARG A 25 -20.11 4.81 12.48
N TRP A 26 -19.43 5.00 13.60
CA TRP A 26 -19.56 6.17 14.47
C TRP A 26 -18.19 6.79 14.77
N PHE A 27 -18.19 8.06 15.16
CA PHE A 27 -16.95 8.84 15.35
C PHE A 27 -16.85 9.36 16.79
N GLU A 28 -15.65 9.37 17.39
CA GLU A 28 -15.47 9.88 18.76
C GLU A 28 -15.60 11.41 18.85
N ASN A 29 -15.24 12.14 17.79
CA ASN A 29 -15.22 13.61 17.78
C ASN A 29 -16.03 14.19 16.60
N GLU A 30 -16.97 15.10 16.88
CA GLU A 30 -17.72 15.85 15.84
C GLU A 30 -16.80 16.68 14.91
N LYS A 31 -15.58 17.02 15.35
CA LYS A 31 -14.62 17.81 14.56
C LYS A 31 -13.95 17.01 13.42
N GLU A 32 -14.00 15.69 13.47
CA GLU A 32 -13.38 14.82 12.46
C GLU A 32 -14.24 14.68 11.20
N THR A 33 -15.55 14.96 11.29
CA THR A 33 -16.46 14.87 10.14
C THR A 33 -17.41 16.05 10.08
N LYS A 34 -17.32 16.86 9.01
CA LYS A 34 -18.30 17.93 8.70
C LYS A 34 -19.70 17.41 8.37
N GLU A 35 -19.85 16.10 8.15
CA GLU A 35 -21.10 15.42 7.83
C GLU A 35 -21.31 14.27 8.83
N ASN A 36 -22.34 14.37 9.69
CA ASN A 36 -22.92 13.34 10.58
C ASN A 36 -21.94 12.47 11.42
N ASP A 37 -22.10 12.52 12.74
CA ASP A 37 -21.45 11.69 13.77
C ASP A 37 -21.75 10.17 13.67
N PHE A 38 -22.64 9.78 12.76
CA PHE A 38 -23.03 8.40 12.50
C PHE A 38 -23.27 8.17 11.00
N GLU A 39 -22.57 7.20 10.43
CA GLU A 39 -22.67 6.75 9.03
C GLU A 39 -23.29 5.36 9.00
N LYS A 40 -24.42 5.23 8.30
CA LYS A 40 -25.20 3.99 8.28
C LYS A 40 -24.94 3.20 7.00
N ASP A 41 -25.11 1.88 7.11
CA ASP A 41 -25.22 0.99 5.96
C ASP A 41 -24.05 1.14 4.96
N ALA A 42 -22.83 1.29 5.46
CA ALA A 42 -21.61 1.43 4.66
C ALA A 42 -21.10 0.04 4.25
N LEU A 43 -20.93 -0.19 2.96
CA LEU A 43 -20.36 -1.45 2.45
C LEU A 43 -18.84 -1.40 2.54
N PHE A 44 -18.27 -2.16 3.48
CA PHE A 44 -16.83 -2.34 3.65
C PHE A 44 -16.32 -3.52 2.84
N LYS A 45 -15.12 -3.37 2.28
CA LYS A 45 -14.39 -4.38 1.51
C LYS A 45 -12.89 -4.23 1.70
N VAL A 46 -12.17 -5.33 1.52
CA VAL A 46 -10.71 -5.31 1.35
C VAL A 46 -10.39 -5.66 -0.10
N ASP A 47 -9.43 -4.96 -0.69
CA ASP A 47 -8.99 -5.25 -2.06
C ASP A 47 -8.23 -6.58 -2.15
N GLU A 48 -8.08 -7.10 -3.37
CA GLU A 48 -7.48 -8.40 -3.64
C GLU A 48 -6.01 -8.56 -3.18
N TYR A 49 -5.29 -7.46 -2.95
CA TYR A 49 -3.89 -7.46 -2.49
C TYR A 49 -3.75 -7.15 -0.99
N GLY A 50 -4.85 -6.81 -0.31
CA GLY A 50 -4.81 -6.44 1.11
C GLY A 50 -4.13 -5.10 1.37
N PHE A 51 -4.18 -4.16 0.43
CA PHE A 51 -3.63 -2.81 0.62
C PHE A 51 -4.55 -1.88 1.39
N PHE A 52 -5.86 -1.98 1.17
CA PHE A 52 -6.86 -1.05 1.65
C PHE A 52 -8.09 -1.79 2.18
N LEU A 53 -8.53 -1.38 3.35
CA LEU A 53 -9.93 -1.51 3.76
C LEU A 53 -10.66 -0.28 3.23
N TYR A 54 -11.61 -0.45 2.33
CA TYR A 54 -12.35 0.63 1.70
C TYR A 54 -13.84 0.47 1.89
N TRP A 55 -14.57 1.58 1.86
CA TRP A 55 -16.02 1.54 2.00
C TRP A 55 -16.71 2.68 1.26
N LYS A 56 -18.02 2.51 1.08
CA LYS A 56 -18.91 3.56 0.60
C LYS A 56 -20.31 3.36 1.20
N SER A 57 -20.93 4.46 1.62
CA SER A 57 -22.34 4.51 2.00
C SER A 57 -23.16 5.28 0.96
N GLU A 58 -24.48 5.18 1.08
CA GLU A 58 -25.39 6.04 0.32
C GLU A 58 -25.16 7.52 0.67
N GLY A 59 -25.20 8.40 -0.34
CA GLY A 59 -25.03 9.85 -0.15
C GLY A 59 -23.63 10.34 0.23
N ARG A 60 -22.64 9.46 0.39
CA ARG A 60 -21.23 9.80 0.71
C ARG A 60 -20.27 9.35 -0.39
N GLY A 61 -19.09 9.97 -0.41
CA GLY A 61 -17.96 9.48 -1.22
C GLY A 61 -17.43 8.16 -0.68
N GLY A 62 -16.61 7.49 -1.48
CA GLY A 62 -15.83 6.34 -1.03
C GLY A 62 -14.61 6.80 -0.24
N ASP A 63 -14.20 5.99 0.73
CA ASP A 63 -13.03 6.28 1.56
C ASP A 63 -12.27 4.99 1.90
N VAL A 64 -11.03 5.14 2.39
CA VAL A 64 -10.09 4.04 2.57
C VAL A 64 -9.26 4.18 3.85
N ILE A 65 -8.87 3.03 4.39
CA ILE A 65 -7.80 2.88 5.39
C ILE A 65 -6.71 2.04 4.73
N GLU A 66 -5.47 2.55 4.76
CA GLU A 66 -4.31 1.81 4.28
C GLU A 66 -3.91 0.76 5.33
N LEU A 67 -3.99 -0.52 4.97
CA LEU A 67 -3.86 -1.62 5.94
C LEU A 67 -2.46 -1.73 6.55
N CYS A 68 -1.42 -1.26 5.86
CA CYS A 68 -0.07 -1.22 6.44
C CYS A 68 0.10 -0.13 7.52
N GLN A 69 -0.87 0.78 7.67
CA GLN A 69 -0.93 1.77 8.76
C GLN A 69 -1.82 1.30 9.91
N VAL A 70 -2.46 0.13 9.79
CA VAL A 70 -3.30 -0.42 10.85
C VAL A 70 -2.40 -1.12 11.87
N SER A 71 -2.39 -0.59 13.09
CA SER A 71 -1.59 -1.11 14.20
C SER A 71 -2.34 -2.16 15.01
N ASP A 72 -3.66 -2.07 15.12
CA ASP A 72 -4.46 -2.99 15.94
C ASP A 72 -5.92 -3.10 15.45
N ILE A 73 -6.52 -4.27 15.64
CA ILE A 73 -7.95 -4.52 15.40
C ILE A 73 -8.55 -5.08 16.70
N ARG A 74 -9.43 -4.32 17.33
CA ARG A 74 -10.00 -4.63 18.66
C ARG A 74 -11.45 -5.07 18.54
N ALA A 75 -11.85 -6.01 19.39
CA ALA A 75 -13.25 -6.33 19.60
C ALA A 75 -13.86 -5.29 20.54
N GLY A 76 -15.14 -4.98 20.32
CA GLY A 76 -15.85 -3.96 21.07
C GLY A 76 -15.57 -2.54 20.57
N GLY A 77 -15.98 -1.58 21.40
CA GLY A 77 -15.92 -0.16 21.08
C GLY A 77 -17.31 0.40 20.85
N VAL A 78 -18.02 0.63 21.95
CA VAL A 78 -19.32 1.31 21.97
C VAL A 78 -19.14 2.80 22.29
N PRO A 79 -20.01 3.69 21.77
CA PRO A 79 -19.90 5.12 22.03
C PRO A 79 -20.02 5.43 23.51
N LYS A 80 -19.12 6.30 24.01
CA LYS A 80 -19.22 6.87 25.36
C LYS A 80 -20.10 8.11 25.41
N ASP A 81 -20.19 8.85 24.30
CA ASP A 81 -21.08 9.99 24.18
C ASP A 81 -22.55 9.52 24.16
N PRO A 82 -23.41 10.01 25.08
CA PRO A 82 -24.80 9.56 25.16
C PRO A 82 -25.63 9.82 23.91
N LYS A 83 -25.34 10.89 23.14
CA LYS A 83 -26.09 11.22 21.92
C LYS A 83 -25.76 10.26 20.79
N ILE A 84 -24.47 9.92 20.63
CA ILE A 84 -24.02 8.95 19.63
C ILE A 84 -24.51 7.56 20.02
N LEU A 85 -24.43 7.22 21.31
CA LEU A 85 -24.91 5.95 21.82
C LEU A 85 -26.41 5.74 21.54
N ASP A 86 -27.25 6.76 21.77
CA ASP A 86 -28.68 6.71 21.45
C ASP A 86 -28.94 6.45 19.95
N LYS A 87 -28.18 7.12 19.06
CA LYS A 87 -28.27 6.89 17.61
C LYS A 87 -27.89 5.46 17.22
N VAL A 88 -26.79 4.95 17.79
CA VAL A 88 -26.31 3.58 17.56
C VAL A 88 -27.32 2.57 18.10
N GLN A 89 -27.83 2.75 19.32
CA GLN A 89 -28.81 1.83 19.91
C GLN A 89 -30.13 1.78 19.14
N LYS A 90 -30.59 2.92 18.60
CA LYS A 90 -31.80 2.99 17.76
C LYS A 90 -31.67 2.18 16.46
N LYS A 91 -30.47 2.09 15.87
CA LYS A 91 -30.22 1.35 14.61
C LYS A 91 -29.77 -0.09 14.88
N CYS A 92 -28.88 -0.29 15.85
CA CYS A 92 -28.15 -1.53 16.06
C CYS A 92 -28.67 -2.34 17.25
N GLY A 93 -29.61 -1.82 18.05
CA GLY A 93 -30.20 -2.50 19.21
C GLY A 93 -29.72 -1.94 20.55
N ALA A 94 -30.59 -2.04 21.57
CA ALA A 94 -30.37 -1.40 22.87
C ALA A 94 -29.53 -2.22 23.88
N ASP A 95 -29.41 -3.54 23.68
CA ASP A 95 -28.60 -4.39 24.56
C ASP A 95 -27.11 -4.08 24.38
N MET A 96 -26.50 -3.53 25.43
CA MET A 96 -25.09 -3.13 25.42
C MET A 96 -24.11 -4.29 25.27
N ASN A 97 -24.43 -5.46 25.83
CA ASN A 97 -23.56 -6.64 25.72
C ASN A 97 -23.63 -7.22 24.31
N ALA A 98 -24.82 -7.22 23.70
CA ALA A 98 -24.97 -7.64 22.30
C ALA A 98 -24.31 -6.64 21.34
N LEU A 99 -24.42 -5.34 21.62
CA LEU A 99 -23.79 -4.28 20.83
C LEU A 99 -22.26 -4.39 20.87
N ASP A 100 -21.67 -4.52 22.06
CA ASP A 100 -20.22 -4.63 22.20
C ASP A 100 -19.65 -5.86 21.47
N LYS A 101 -20.34 -7.01 21.54
CA LYS A 101 -19.91 -8.25 20.85
C LYS A 101 -19.88 -8.14 19.33
N LYS A 102 -20.62 -7.21 18.74
CA LYS A 102 -20.65 -6.98 17.28
C LYS A 102 -19.95 -5.69 16.87
N SER A 103 -19.32 -4.97 17.80
CA SER A 103 -18.51 -3.80 17.51
C SER A 103 -17.05 -4.18 17.27
N LEU A 104 -16.40 -3.45 16.37
CA LEU A 104 -14.96 -3.52 16.13
C LEU A 104 -14.37 -2.12 16.16
N THR A 105 -13.13 -2.01 16.64
CA THR A 105 -12.34 -0.78 16.58
C THR A 105 -11.05 -1.05 15.81
N ILE A 106 -10.91 -0.41 14.65
CA ILE A 106 -9.71 -0.46 13.81
C ILE A 106 -8.84 0.74 14.19
N CYS A 107 -7.63 0.47 14.64
CA CYS A 107 -6.67 1.50 15.06
C CYS A 107 -5.64 1.67 13.95
N SER A 108 -5.58 2.86 13.35
CA SER A 108 -4.58 3.20 12.34
C SER A 108 -3.71 4.36 12.83
N ASN A 109 -2.44 4.37 12.46
CA ASN A 109 -1.53 5.43 12.87
C ASN A 109 -0.39 5.65 11.89
N THR A 110 0.11 6.88 11.88
CA THR A 110 1.35 7.26 11.18
C THR A 110 2.53 7.36 12.13
N ASP A 111 2.26 7.40 13.44
CA ASP A 111 3.25 7.44 14.51
C ASP A 111 2.66 6.82 15.80
N TYR A 112 3.49 6.66 16.84
CA TYR A 112 3.11 6.01 18.10
C TYR A 112 2.04 6.76 18.92
N ILE A 113 1.81 8.03 18.65
CA ILE A 113 1.05 8.94 19.51
C ILE A 113 -0.31 9.28 18.88
N ASN A 114 -0.31 9.57 17.59
CA ASN A 114 -1.48 10.02 16.83
C ASN A 114 -2.20 8.81 16.24
N ILE A 115 -3.08 8.23 17.06
CA ILE A 115 -3.90 7.07 16.68
C ILE A 115 -5.26 7.55 16.22
N THR A 116 -5.67 7.08 15.04
CA THR A 116 -7.01 7.23 14.51
C THR A 116 -7.81 5.97 14.83
N TYR A 117 -8.98 6.15 15.45
CA TYR A 117 -9.89 5.05 15.76
C TYR A 117 -11.06 5.06 14.78
N HIS A 118 -11.26 3.93 14.10
CA HIS A 118 -12.42 3.71 13.26
C HIS A 118 -13.33 2.68 13.93
N HIS A 119 -14.47 3.13 14.44
CA HIS A 119 -15.42 2.28 15.17
C HIS A 119 -16.57 1.84 14.27
N VAL A 120 -16.69 0.53 14.07
CA VAL A 120 -17.74 -0.06 13.24
C VAL A 120 -18.62 -1.00 14.07
N VAL A 121 -19.87 -1.13 13.65
CA VAL A 121 -20.85 -2.07 14.20
C VAL A 121 -21.25 -3.02 13.09
N CYS A 122 -20.90 -4.29 13.25
CA CYS A 122 -21.23 -5.37 12.33
C CYS A 122 -22.70 -5.82 12.51
N PRO A 123 -23.26 -6.58 11.54
CA PRO A 123 -24.63 -7.12 11.66
C PRO A 123 -24.82 -7.99 12.91
N ASP A 124 -23.82 -8.83 13.20
CA ASP A 124 -23.82 -9.79 14.30
C ASP A 124 -22.40 -10.05 14.83
N ALA A 125 -22.33 -10.76 15.96
CA ALA A 125 -21.07 -11.06 16.65
C ALA A 125 -20.19 -12.05 15.88
N GLU A 126 -20.78 -12.93 15.07
CA GLU A 126 -20.03 -13.91 14.28
C GLU A 126 -19.28 -13.20 13.14
N THR A 127 -19.95 -12.29 12.45
CA THR A 127 -19.39 -11.41 11.44
C THR A 127 -18.28 -10.55 12.03
N ALA A 128 -18.52 -9.92 13.20
CA ALA A 128 -17.48 -9.14 13.87
C ALA A 128 -16.23 -9.98 14.16
N LYS A 129 -16.41 -11.20 14.67
CA LYS A 129 -15.29 -12.11 14.95
C LYS A 129 -14.53 -12.50 13.68
N ARG A 130 -15.23 -12.88 12.61
CA ARG A 130 -14.60 -13.24 11.32
C ARG A 130 -13.84 -12.06 10.71
N TRP A 131 -14.41 -10.86 10.75
CA TRP A 131 -13.76 -9.65 10.25
C TRP A 131 -12.54 -9.26 11.09
N GLN A 132 -12.63 -9.38 12.41
CA GLN A 132 -11.47 -9.17 13.29
C GLN A 132 -10.32 -10.12 12.94
N ASP A 133 -10.60 -11.42 12.85
CA ASP A 133 -9.59 -12.43 12.59
C ASP A 133 -8.99 -12.28 11.19
N GLY A 134 -9.85 -12.02 10.18
CA GLY A 134 -9.42 -11.79 8.81
C GLY A 134 -8.57 -10.53 8.65
N LEU A 135 -8.95 -9.41 9.26
CA LEU A 135 -8.14 -8.19 9.21
C LEU A 135 -6.79 -8.37 9.92
N ARG A 136 -6.77 -9.00 11.11
CA ARG A 136 -5.51 -9.28 11.84
C ARG A 136 -4.56 -10.16 11.05
N TYR A 137 -5.09 -11.12 10.29
CA TYR A 137 -4.33 -12.02 9.44
C TYR A 137 -3.56 -11.27 8.35
N ILE A 138 -4.13 -10.22 7.77
CA ILE A 138 -3.53 -9.48 6.65
C ILE A 138 -2.76 -8.21 7.05
N THR A 139 -3.03 -7.60 8.22
CA THR A 139 -2.44 -6.30 8.60
C THR A 139 -0.96 -6.37 9.01
N HIS A 140 -0.42 -7.56 9.33
CA HIS A 140 0.98 -7.74 9.75
C HIS A 140 1.91 -8.17 8.60
N ASN A 141 1.55 -7.80 7.37
CA ASN A 141 2.32 -8.15 6.18
C ASN A 141 3.54 -7.23 6.00
N ASN A 142 4.66 -7.56 6.67
CA ASN A 142 5.90 -6.81 6.56
C ASN A 142 6.45 -6.75 5.13
N LYS A 143 6.22 -7.81 4.33
CA LYS A 143 6.68 -7.85 2.93
C LYS A 143 5.94 -6.84 2.05
N ALA A 144 4.63 -6.67 2.26
CA ALA A 144 3.83 -5.69 1.52
C ALA A 144 4.30 -4.23 1.72
N THR A 145 5.02 -3.93 2.81
CA THR A 145 5.62 -2.60 3.03
C THR A 145 6.89 -2.34 2.23
N ASN A 146 7.48 -3.38 1.64
CA ASN A 146 8.74 -3.34 0.90
C ASN A 146 8.58 -3.66 -0.60
N VAL A 147 7.35 -3.61 -1.11
CA VAL A 147 7.05 -3.87 -2.54
C VAL A 147 7.71 -2.85 -3.46
N CYS A 148 7.98 -3.25 -4.69
CA CYS A 148 8.65 -2.43 -5.68
C CYS A 148 7.91 -1.13 -6.06
N PRO A 149 8.59 -0.18 -6.73
CA PRO A 149 7.98 1.06 -7.19
C PRO A 149 6.74 0.85 -8.08
N THR A 150 6.73 -0.17 -8.94
CA THR A 150 5.57 -0.46 -9.82
C THR A 150 4.33 -0.84 -9.00
N THR A 151 4.50 -1.71 -8.00
CA THR A 151 3.42 -2.11 -7.09
C THR A 151 2.94 -0.92 -6.25
N ASN A 152 3.84 -0.03 -5.81
CA ASN A 152 3.43 1.20 -5.12
C ASN A 152 2.63 2.16 -6.03
N LEU A 153 2.96 2.26 -7.32
CA LEU A 153 2.14 3.00 -8.29
C LEU A 153 0.76 2.36 -8.45
N MET A 154 0.68 1.03 -8.51
CA MET A 154 -0.60 0.31 -8.54
C MET A 154 -1.42 0.58 -7.28
N LYS A 155 -0.80 0.49 -6.10
CA LYS A 155 -1.42 0.81 -4.81
C LYS A 155 -1.97 2.23 -4.79
N HIS A 156 -1.20 3.21 -5.29
CA HIS A 156 -1.68 4.60 -5.39
C HIS A 156 -2.85 4.76 -6.35
N TRP A 157 -2.81 4.10 -7.51
CA TRP A 157 -3.93 4.04 -8.43
C TRP A 157 -5.19 3.45 -7.77
N MET A 158 -5.05 2.31 -7.08
CA MET A 158 -6.17 1.68 -6.36
C MET A 158 -6.79 2.64 -5.35
N ARG A 159 -5.96 3.35 -4.58
CA ARG A 159 -6.42 4.39 -3.64
C ARG A 159 -7.32 5.42 -4.32
N LEU A 160 -6.88 5.94 -5.47
CA LEU A 160 -7.66 6.91 -6.26
C LEU A 160 -8.99 6.31 -6.75
N THR A 161 -9.00 5.02 -7.12
CA THR A 161 -10.23 4.34 -7.57
C THR A 161 -11.23 4.02 -6.46
N PHE A 162 -10.78 3.98 -5.21
CA PHE A 162 -11.65 3.77 -4.05
C PHE A 162 -12.15 5.10 -3.44
N GLN A 163 -11.35 6.17 -3.53
CA GLN A 163 -11.72 7.51 -3.08
C GLN A 163 -12.60 8.24 -4.12
N VAL A 164 -13.82 7.74 -4.29
CA VAL A 164 -14.79 8.23 -5.27
C VAL A 164 -15.73 9.30 -4.70
N GLU A 165 -16.34 10.10 -5.57
CA GLU A 165 -17.38 11.05 -5.22
C GLU A 165 -18.70 10.36 -4.84
N LYS A 166 -19.72 11.14 -4.43
CA LYS A 166 -21.04 10.63 -4.03
C LYS A 166 -21.70 9.76 -5.11
N ASN A 167 -21.46 10.09 -6.38
CA ASN A 167 -21.93 9.38 -7.57
C ASN A 167 -21.14 8.10 -7.90
N GLY A 168 -20.12 7.73 -7.11
CA GLY A 168 -19.28 6.56 -7.34
C GLY A 168 -18.20 6.72 -8.40
N LYS A 169 -17.96 7.94 -8.91
CA LYS A 169 -16.94 8.22 -9.92
C LYS A 169 -15.69 8.87 -9.31
N ILE A 170 -14.57 8.70 -10.01
CA ILE A 170 -13.27 9.27 -9.65
C ILE A 170 -13.22 10.70 -10.18
N ALA A 171 -12.96 11.68 -9.31
CA ALA A 171 -12.82 13.07 -9.72
C ALA A 171 -11.49 13.30 -10.45
N VAL A 172 -11.53 13.87 -11.66
CA VAL A 172 -10.31 14.19 -12.43
C VAL A 172 -9.39 15.11 -11.62
N LYS A 173 -9.97 16.08 -10.91
CA LYS A 173 -9.23 17.00 -10.02
C LYS A 173 -8.41 16.28 -8.95
N THR A 174 -8.90 15.17 -8.41
CA THR A 174 -8.17 14.38 -7.39
C THR A 174 -6.97 13.68 -8.00
N VAL A 175 -7.15 13.09 -9.20
CA VAL A 175 -6.04 12.49 -9.95
C VAL A 175 -5.02 13.56 -10.35
N ALA A 176 -5.46 14.71 -10.88
CA ALA A 176 -4.57 15.81 -11.28
C ALA A 176 -3.70 16.32 -10.12
N LYS A 177 -4.26 16.42 -8.91
CA LYS A 177 -3.53 16.83 -7.70
C LYS A 177 -2.39 15.87 -7.33
N THR A 178 -2.50 14.58 -7.66
CA THR A 178 -1.40 13.61 -7.44
C THR A 178 -0.11 14.08 -8.12
N PHE A 179 -0.23 14.75 -9.27
CA PHE A 179 0.89 15.17 -10.10
C PHE A 179 1.27 16.66 -9.95
N ALA A 180 0.55 17.40 -9.09
CA ALA A 180 0.69 18.85 -8.97
C ALA A 180 1.99 19.30 -8.28
N SER A 181 2.76 18.38 -7.69
CA SER A 181 4.02 18.68 -6.99
C SER A 181 5.22 18.93 -7.92
N GLY A 182 5.12 18.64 -9.22
CA GLY A 182 6.26 18.74 -10.14
C GLY A 182 5.99 19.34 -11.52
N LYS A 183 4.72 19.54 -11.90
CA LYS A 183 4.32 20.08 -13.21
C LYS A 183 3.11 20.99 -13.07
N THR A 184 2.88 21.84 -14.08
CA THR A 184 1.70 22.71 -14.11
C THR A 184 0.43 21.89 -14.29
N GLU A 185 -0.67 22.27 -13.63
CA GLU A 185 -1.98 21.62 -13.80
C GLU A 185 -2.35 21.48 -15.29
N LYS A 186 -2.04 22.51 -16.10
CA LYS A 186 -2.29 22.52 -17.55
C LYS A 186 -1.64 21.35 -18.30
N LEU A 187 -0.40 20.99 -17.96
CA LEU A 187 0.28 19.86 -18.59
C LEU A 187 -0.42 18.54 -18.25
N VAL A 188 -0.83 18.37 -16.99
CA VAL A 188 -1.50 17.15 -16.54
C VAL A 188 -2.84 16.95 -17.27
N TYR A 189 -3.63 18.02 -17.45
CA TYR A 189 -4.87 17.97 -18.24
C TYR A 189 -4.63 17.67 -19.73
N GLN A 190 -3.56 18.21 -20.32
CA GLN A 190 -3.18 17.83 -21.68
C GLN A 190 -2.85 16.33 -21.78
N CYS A 191 -2.12 15.77 -20.80
CA CYS A 191 -1.82 14.34 -20.78
C CYS A 191 -3.09 13.47 -20.61
N PHE A 192 -4.10 13.93 -19.85
CA PHE A 192 -5.40 13.25 -19.79
C PHE A 192 -6.05 13.20 -21.18
N LYS A 193 -6.11 14.33 -21.87
CA LYS A 193 -6.67 14.43 -23.23
C LYS A 193 -5.96 13.48 -24.21
N ASP A 194 -4.63 13.44 -24.18
CA ASP A 194 -3.81 12.57 -25.04
C ASP A 194 -4.02 11.07 -24.76
N LEU A 195 -4.56 10.72 -23.59
CA LEU A 195 -4.91 9.35 -23.20
C LEU A 195 -6.40 9.03 -23.37
N GLY A 196 -7.17 9.95 -23.95
CA GLY A 196 -8.62 9.81 -24.10
C GLY A 196 -9.36 9.78 -22.77
N LEU A 197 -8.79 10.42 -21.74
CA LEU A 197 -9.42 10.61 -20.43
C LEU A 197 -10.07 11.99 -20.35
N PRO A 198 -11.11 12.17 -19.53
CA PRO A 198 -11.68 13.50 -19.28
C PRO A 198 -10.62 14.49 -18.78
N ASP A 199 -10.53 15.65 -19.44
CA ASP A 199 -9.51 16.68 -19.23
C ASP A 199 -10.04 17.96 -18.58
N ASP A 200 -11.31 17.96 -18.17
CA ASP A 200 -11.92 19.07 -17.42
C ASP A 200 -11.81 18.88 -15.89
N LYS A 201 -11.60 19.98 -15.17
CA LYS A 201 -11.42 19.98 -13.71
C LYS A 201 -12.68 19.53 -12.94
N GLY A 202 -13.87 19.74 -13.50
CA GLY A 202 -15.15 19.31 -12.93
C GLY A 202 -15.63 17.94 -13.43
N ALA A 203 -14.90 17.32 -14.36
CA ALA A 203 -15.25 16.00 -14.87
C ALA A 203 -14.89 14.87 -13.88
N SER A 204 -15.53 13.73 -14.10
CA SER A 204 -15.30 12.50 -13.36
C SER A 204 -15.25 11.31 -14.32
N MET A 205 -14.62 10.22 -13.89
CA MET A 205 -14.42 9.00 -14.68
C MET A 205 -14.72 7.76 -13.85
N THR A 206 -15.07 6.68 -14.54
CA THR A 206 -15.28 5.35 -13.95
C THR A 206 -13.95 4.61 -13.76
N ARG A 207 -13.95 3.54 -12.97
CA ARG A 207 -12.76 2.69 -12.78
C ARG A 207 -12.36 1.99 -14.07
N GLU A 208 -13.34 1.65 -14.90
CA GLU A 208 -13.17 1.00 -16.20
C GLU A 208 -12.52 1.94 -17.22
N GLU A 209 -12.85 3.23 -17.17
CA GLU A 209 -12.21 4.25 -18.01
C GLU A 209 -10.77 4.54 -17.56
N PHE A 210 -10.49 4.45 -16.26
CA PHE A 210 -9.21 4.78 -15.64
C PHE A 210 -8.45 3.53 -15.17
N THR A 211 -7.98 2.73 -16.13
CA THR A 211 -7.20 1.52 -15.85
C THR A 211 -5.80 1.83 -15.31
N PHE A 212 -5.16 0.85 -14.68
CA PHE A 212 -3.78 0.99 -14.21
C PHE A 212 -2.82 1.33 -15.36
N ASP A 213 -2.97 0.72 -16.54
CA ASP A 213 -2.11 1.02 -17.70
C ASP A 213 -2.19 2.49 -18.13
N LYS A 214 -3.40 3.10 -18.08
CA LYS A 214 -3.55 4.52 -18.35
C LYS A 214 -2.91 5.37 -17.27
N PHE A 215 -3.04 5.00 -15.99
CA PHE A 215 -2.35 5.69 -14.90
C PHE A 215 -0.82 5.57 -15.01
N TYR A 216 -0.31 4.39 -15.33
CA TYR A 216 1.11 4.12 -15.52
C TYR A 216 1.68 4.93 -16.70
N THR A 217 0.95 4.98 -17.81
CA THR A 217 1.33 5.81 -18.98
C THR A 217 1.29 7.30 -18.63
N LEU A 218 0.26 7.75 -17.88
CA LEU A 218 0.16 9.11 -17.40
C LEU A 218 1.35 9.48 -16.51
N TYR A 219 1.74 8.61 -15.57
CA TYR A 219 2.89 8.80 -14.71
C TYR A 219 4.17 9.05 -15.51
N HIS A 220 4.47 8.21 -16.50
CA HIS A 220 5.67 8.36 -17.32
C HIS A 220 5.64 9.60 -18.24
N LYS A 221 4.46 10.01 -18.72
CA LYS A 221 4.30 11.25 -19.50
C LYS A 221 4.52 12.50 -18.64
N VAL A 222 4.00 12.50 -17.42
CA VAL A 222 4.06 13.68 -16.53
C VAL A 222 5.41 13.78 -15.81
N CYS A 223 5.99 12.64 -15.46
CA CYS A 223 7.26 12.52 -14.75
C CYS A 223 8.29 11.79 -15.62
N PRO A 224 8.83 12.44 -16.68
CA PRO A 224 9.85 11.83 -17.52
C PRO A 224 11.11 11.51 -16.70
N ARG A 225 11.70 10.33 -16.96
CA ARG A 225 12.85 9.78 -16.26
C ARG A 225 14.13 9.94 -17.08
N ASN A 226 14.57 11.18 -17.22
CA ASN A 226 15.80 11.54 -17.96
C ASN A 226 17.03 10.83 -17.39
N ASP A 227 17.06 10.60 -16.08
CA ASP A 227 18.09 9.83 -15.38
C ASP A 227 18.20 8.38 -15.88
N ILE A 228 17.07 7.73 -16.12
CA ILE A 228 17.04 6.39 -16.72
C ILE A 228 17.46 6.46 -18.20
N GLU A 229 17.09 7.52 -18.91
CA GLU A 229 17.45 7.71 -20.32
C GLU A 229 18.96 7.91 -20.52
N GLU A 230 19.60 8.68 -19.64
CA GLU A 230 21.05 8.87 -19.60
C GLU A 230 21.77 7.55 -19.25
N LEU A 231 21.24 6.79 -18.28
CA LEU A 231 21.77 5.48 -17.92
C LEU A 231 21.69 4.50 -19.10
N PHE A 232 20.54 4.42 -19.75
CA PHE A 232 20.32 3.58 -20.92
C PHE A 232 21.29 3.95 -22.05
N THR A 233 21.45 5.24 -22.33
CA THR A 233 22.41 5.76 -23.32
C THR A 233 23.84 5.36 -22.98
N THR A 234 24.19 5.35 -21.70
CA THR A 234 25.51 4.91 -21.22
C THR A 234 25.73 3.43 -21.50
N ILE A 235 24.74 2.57 -21.26
CA ILE A 235 24.81 1.12 -21.52
C ILE A 235 24.90 0.85 -23.04
N THR A 236 24.08 1.52 -23.85
CA THR A 236 24.08 1.36 -25.32
C THR A 236 25.22 2.12 -26.01
N LYS A 237 26.01 2.89 -25.25
CA LYS A 237 27.06 3.81 -25.73
C LYS A 237 26.52 4.82 -26.76
N GLY A 238 25.22 5.14 -26.68
CA GLY A 238 24.52 6.03 -27.62
C GLY A 238 24.39 5.50 -29.05
N LYS A 239 24.63 4.21 -29.29
CA LYS A 239 24.65 3.61 -30.63
C LYS A 239 23.41 2.79 -30.98
N SER A 240 22.54 2.54 -30.00
CA SER A 240 21.37 1.68 -30.14
C SER A 240 20.21 2.19 -29.31
N ASP A 241 18.98 1.92 -29.78
CA ASP A 241 17.72 2.15 -29.07
C ASP A 241 17.28 0.95 -28.23
N VAL A 242 18.11 -0.10 -28.18
CA VAL A 242 17.94 -1.31 -27.38
C VAL A 242 19.23 -1.67 -26.64
N ILE A 243 19.09 -2.30 -25.48
CA ILE A 243 20.18 -2.97 -24.76
C ILE A 243 20.24 -4.40 -25.28
N GLU A 244 21.37 -4.77 -25.88
CA GLU A 244 21.66 -6.13 -26.32
C GLU A 244 21.93 -7.07 -25.12
N LEU A 245 21.68 -8.37 -25.27
CA LEU A 245 21.84 -9.36 -24.20
C LEU A 245 23.20 -9.27 -23.48
N GLY A 246 24.30 -9.21 -24.24
CA GLY A 246 25.65 -9.10 -23.66
C GLY A 246 25.88 -7.80 -22.89
N GLN A 247 25.25 -6.69 -23.32
CA GLN A 247 25.31 -5.42 -22.60
C GLN A 247 24.53 -5.49 -21.29
N LEU A 248 23.39 -6.20 -21.28
CA LEU A 248 22.62 -6.44 -20.05
C LEU A 248 23.43 -7.30 -19.06
N VAL A 249 24.05 -8.39 -19.52
CA VAL A 249 24.94 -9.22 -18.68
C VAL A 249 26.06 -8.40 -18.05
N GLN A 250 26.70 -7.54 -18.84
CA GLN A 250 27.74 -6.64 -18.35
C GLN A 250 27.20 -5.67 -17.29
N PHE A 251 26.08 -5.00 -17.59
CA PHE A 251 25.45 -4.06 -16.67
C PHE A 251 25.08 -4.72 -15.32
N MET A 252 24.51 -5.92 -15.36
CA MET A 252 24.10 -6.65 -14.17
C MET A 252 25.29 -6.97 -13.25
N ASN A 253 26.41 -7.42 -13.83
CA ASN A 253 27.57 -7.82 -13.04
C ASN A 253 28.48 -6.66 -12.62
N GLU A 254 28.56 -5.58 -13.41
CA GLU A 254 29.45 -4.45 -13.12
C GLU A 254 28.78 -3.28 -12.37
N LYS A 255 27.46 -3.09 -12.54
CA LYS A 255 26.74 -1.93 -12.01
C LYS A 255 25.69 -2.26 -10.95
N GLN A 256 24.99 -3.39 -11.10
CA GLN A 256 23.94 -3.79 -10.14
C GLN A 256 24.46 -4.66 -9.00
N ARG A 257 25.54 -5.41 -9.23
CA ARG A 257 26.10 -6.32 -8.23
C ARG A 257 26.93 -5.58 -7.18
N ASP A 258 26.67 -5.85 -5.89
CA ASP A 258 27.59 -5.45 -4.82
C ASP A 258 28.92 -6.22 -4.95
N PRO A 259 30.06 -5.53 -5.12
CA PRO A 259 31.36 -6.18 -5.33
C PRO A 259 31.85 -7.00 -4.13
N ARG A 260 31.27 -6.79 -2.94
CA ARG A 260 31.63 -7.52 -1.71
C ARG A 260 30.97 -8.90 -1.63
N MET A 261 29.99 -9.19 -2.48
CA MET A 261 29.28 -10.48 -2.43
C MET A 261 30.19 -11.62 -2.89
N ASN A 262 30.12 -12.73 -2.16
CA ASN A 262 30.83 -13.95 -2.51
C ASN A 262 30.22 -14.58 -3.78
N GLU A 263 31.06 -14.89 -4.78
CA GLU A 263 30.61 -15.40 -6.09
C GLU A 263 30.05 -16.83 -6.05
N ILE A 264 30.36 -17.61 -5.01
CA ILE A 264 29.83 -18.96 -4.83
C ILE A 264 28.40 -18.88 -4.27
N LEU A 265 28.20 -18.05 -3.24
CA LEU A 265 26.88 -17.84 -2.62
C LEU A 265 25.94 -16.99 -3.49
N TYR A 266 26.51 -15.99 -4.18
CA TYR A 266 25.82 -15.08 -5.08
C TYR A 266 26.51 -15.11 -6.44
N PRO A 267 26.15 -16.10 -7.29
CA PRO A 267 26.74 -16.25 -8.62
C PRO A 267 26.57 -15.01 -9.49
N LEU A 268 27.36 -14.95 -10.56
CA LEU A 268 27.21 -13.92 -11.58
C LEU A 268 25.97 -14.17 -12.44
N TYR A 269 25.44 -13.09 -13.00
CA TYR A 269 24.44 -13.12 -14.05
C TYR A 269 25.06 -13.64 -15.34
N ASP A 270 24.36 -14.54 -16.02
CA ASP A 270 24.74 -15.06 -17.33
C ASP A 270 23.65 -14.76 -18.37
N GLU A 271 23.92 -15.14 -19.62
CA GLU A 271 22.99 -14.92 -20.73
C GLU A 271 21.62 -15.53 -20.46
N LYS A 272 21.56 -16.74 -19.89
CA LYS A 272 20.28 -17.38 -19.58
C LYS A 272 19.46 -16.55 -18.61
N ARG A 273 20.05 -16.10 -17.50
CA ARG A 273 19.34 -15.27 -16.53
C ARG A 273 18.92 -13.93 -17.12
N CYS A 274 19.78 -13.30 -17.92
CA CYS A 274 19.43 -12.05 -18.59
C CYS A 274 18.34 -12.22 -19.66
N THR A 275 18.27 -13.36 -20.35
CA THR A 275 17.15 -13.69 -21.25
C THR A 275 15.83 -13.83 -20.48
N GLU A 276 15.84 -14.43 -19.29
CA GLU A 276 14.65 -14.51 -18.43
C GLU A 276 14.16 -13.10 -18.04
N ILE A 277 15.07 -12.20 -17.64
CA ILE A 277 14.75 -10.79 -17.36
C ILE A 277 14.12 -10.12 -18.59
N ILE A 278 14.70 -10.30 -19.78
CA ILE A 278 14.14 -9.71 -21.01
C ILE A 278 12.72 -10.23 -21.27
N ASN A 279 12.49 -11.54 -21.12
CA ASN A 279 11.18 -12.13 -21.34
C ASN A 279 10.12 -11.65 -20.35
N ASP A 280 10.52 -11.38 -19.10
CA ASP A 280 9.64 -10.91 -18.02
C ASP A 280 9.24 -9.42 -18.19
N TYR A 281 10.15 -8.57 -18.67
CA TYR A 281 9.94 -7.11 -18.66
C TYR A 281 9.78 -6.44 -20.03
N GLU A 282 10.24 -7.04 -21.12
CA GLU A 282 9.99 -6.52 -22.47
C GLU A 282 8.54 -6.80 -22.89
N LEU A 283 7.90 -5.90 -23.65
CA LEU A 283 6.54 -6.10 -24.15
C LEU A 283 6.53 -6.51 -25.62
N SER A 284 7.53 -6.11 -26.39
CA SER A 284 7.65 -6.46 -27.81
C SER A 284 8.15 -7.90 -27.97
N GLU A 285 7.29 -8.78 -28.50
CA GLU A 285 7.64 -10.17 -28.80
C GLU A 285 8.79 -10.29 -29.80
N ASP A 286 8.94 -9.34 -30.73
CA ASP A 286 10.06 -9.33 -31.68
C ASP A 286 11.38 -9.02 -30.97
N LYS A 287 11.39 -8.05 -30.05
CA LYS A 287 12.58 -7.72 -29.24
C LYS A 287 12.94 -8.85 -28.27
N LYS A 288 11.95 -9.51 -27.66
CA LYS A 288 12.18 -10.72 -26.85
C LYS A 288 12.90 -11.81 -27.64
N LYS A 289 12.39 -12.14 -28.84
CA LYS A 289 13.01 -13.15 -29.71
C LYS A 289 14.43 -12.77 -30.14
N ALA A 290 14.70 -11.48 -30.29
CA ALA A 290 16.03 -10.96 -30.60
C ALA A 290 16.97 -10.88 -29.38
N GLY A 291 16.50 -11.15 -28.16
CA GLY A 291 17.29 -10.98 -26.94
C GLY A 291 17.63 -9.51 -26.64
N GLN A 292 16.71 -8.60 -26.99
CA GLN A 292 16.87 -7.16 -26.89
C GLN A 292 15.91 -6.57 -25.86
N LEU A 293 16.40 -5.61 -25.06
CA LEU A 293 15.60 -4.88 -24.08
C LEU A 293 15.43 -3.42 -24.49
N SER A 294 14.20 -2.98 -24.68
CA SER A 294 13.87 -1.59 -24.96
C SER A 294 14.01 -0.69 -23.72
N MET A 295 13.96 0.63 -23.93
CA MET A 295 13.87 1.60 -22.83
C MET A 295 12.69 1.33 -21.90
N ASP A 296 11.52 0.95 -22.44
CA ASP A 296 10.33 0.67 -21.61
C ASP A 296 10.55 -0.60 -20.78
N GLY A 297 11.07 -1.66 -21.39
CA GLY A 297 11.44 -2.89 -20.68
C GLY A 297 12.49 -2.65 -19.59
N PHE A 298 13.49 -1.80 -19.87
CA PHE A 298 14.50 -1.41 -18.89
C PHE A 298 13.91 -0.60 -17.72
N LYS A 299 13.01 0.36 -18.00
CA LYS A 299 12.26 1.10 -16.96
C LYS A 299 11.45 0.13 -16.07
N ARG A 300 10.77 -0.84 -16.68
CA ARG A 300 10.00 -1.88 -15.96
C ARG A 300 10.89 -2.73 -15.05
N TYR A 301 12.03 -3.20 -15.56
CA TYR A 301 13.01 -3.95 -14.76
C TYR A 301 13.50 -3.14 -13.56
N LEU A 302 13.94 -1.90 -13.76
CA LEU A 302 14.45 -1.05 -12.67
C LEU A 302 13.40 -0.74 -11.59
N MET A 303 12.10 -0.80 -11.95
CA MET A 303 10.97 -0.55 -11.05
C MET A 303 10.34 -1.84 -10.50
N SER A 304 10.98 -2.99 -10.70
CA SER A 304 10.50 -4.31 -10.27
C SER A 304 11.11 -4.76 -8.94
N ASP A 305 10.55 -5.82 -8.34
CA ASP A 305 11.06 -6.42 -7.10
C ASP A 305 12.42 -7.10 -7.29
N GLU A 306 12.80 -7.42 -8.53
CA GLU A 306 14.14 -7.96 -8.83
C GLU A 306 15.25 -6.92 -8.71
N ASN A 307 14.90 -5.63 -8.78
CA ASN A 307 15.85 -4.53 -8.64
C ASN A 307 15.66 -3.82 -7.29
N ALA A 308 15.32 -4.58 -6.24
CA ALA A 308 15.14 -4.05 -4.90
C ALA A 308 16.47 -3.49 -4.34
N PRO A 309 16.44 -2.35 -3.63
CA PRO A 309 17.64 -1.75 -3.03
C PRO A 309 18.13 -2.50 -1.79
N VAL A 310 17.36 -3.50 -1.32
CA VAL A 310 17.63 -4.29 -0.11
C VAL A 310 17.47 -5.77 -0.40
N PHE A 311 18.11 -6.59 0.44
CA PHE A 311 17.93 -8.03 0.44
C PHE A 311 16.55 -8.40 1.00
N LEU A 312 15.59 -8.68 0.11
CA LEU A 312 14.20 -8.96 0.48
C LEU A 312 14.04 -10.25 1.31
N ASP A 313 14.99 -11.20 1.21
CA ASP A 313 15.06 -12.41 2.03
C ASP A 313 15.40 -12.12 3.51
N ARG A 314 15.99 -10.95 3.79
CA ARG A 314 16.31 -10.50 5.15
C ARG A 314 15.17 -9.72 5.82
N LEU A 315 14.02 -9.62 5.18
CA LEU A 315 12.81 -9.07 5.80
C LEU A 315 12.15 -10.05 6.78
N ASP A 316 12.36 -11.34 6.57
CA ASP A 316 11.95 -12.41 7.50
C ASP A 316 13.04 -12.66 8.54
N ILE A 317 12.74 -13.49 9.55
CA ILE A 317 13.72 -13.90 10.56
C ILE A 317 14.81 -14.74 9.87
N TYR A 318 15.99 -14.15 9.72
CA TYR A 318 17.14 -14.78 9.04
C TYR A 318 18.36 -14.99 9.96
N MET A 319 18.38 -14.33 11.12
CA MET A 319 19.46 -14.49 12.09
C MET A 319 19.26 -15.75 12.93
N GLU A 320 20.36 -16.34 13.40
CA GLU A 320 20.30 -17.41 14.40
C GLU A 320 19.70 -16.86 15.70
N MET A 321 18.62 -17.46 16.20
CA MET A 321 17.87 -16.97 17.37
C MET A 321 18.15 -17.78 18.66
N ASP A 322 19.14 -18.68 18.63
CA ASP A 322 19.49 -19.59 19.73
C ASP A 322 20.77 -19.20 20.50
N GLN A 323 21.37 -18.04 20.20
CA GLN A 323 22.52 -17.54 20.93
C GLN A 323 22.11 -16.97 22.31
N PRO A 324 23.06 -16.74 23.23
CA PRO A 324 22.78 -16.03 24.48
C PRO A 324 22.18 -14.63 24.25
N LEU A 325 21.29 -14.19 25.15
CA LEU A 325 20.59 -12.90 25.02
C LEU A 325 21.54 -11.69 24.86
N SER A 326 22.70 -11.72 25.49
CA SER A 326 23.73 -10.67 25.41
C SER A 326 24.37 -10.50 24.03
N HIS A 327 24.10 -11.41 23.09
CA HIS A 327 24.60 -11.32 21.71
C HIS A 327 23.66 -10.55 20.79
N TYR A 328 22.47 -10.17 21.26
CA TYR A 328 21.46 -9.48 20.45
C TYR A 328 21.31 -8.02 20.85
N TYR A 329 21.06 -7.18 19.86
CA TYR A 329 20.48 -5.87 20.10
C TYR A 329 18.98 -6.02 20.34
N ILE A 330 18.49 -5.46 21.43
CA ILE A 330 17.09 -5.55 21.85
C ILE A 330 16.43 -4.18 21.68
N ASN A 331 15.39 -4.12 20.85
CA ASN A 331 14.58 -2.92 20.67
C ASN A 331 13.89 -2.56 22.00
N SER A 332 14.36 -1.51 22.67
CA SER A 332 14.00 -1.18 24.05
C SER A 332 13.37 0.21 24.14
N SER A 333 12.38 0.39 25.02
CA SER A 333 11.70 1.67 25.25
C SER A 333 12.03 2.22 26.63
N HIS A 334 12.19 3.55 26.72
CA HIS A 334 12.44 4.26 27.96
C HIS A 334 11.24 5.16 28.29
N ASN A 335 10.73 5.07 29.53
CA ASN A 335 9.54 5.80 29.99
C ASN A 335 8.33 5.61 29.04
N THR A 336 8.04 4.37 28.68
CA THR A 336 7.01 4.00 27.68
C THR A 336 5.64 4.62 27.94
N TYR A 337 5.28 4.89 29.19
CA TYR A 337 4.00 5.52 29.54
C TYR A 337 3.86 6.96 29.03
N LEU A 338 4.94 7.68 28.72
CA LEU A 338 4.88 9.09 28.31
C LEU A 338 4.54 9.24 26.83
N SER A 339 3.55 10.08 26.52
CA SER A 339 3.16 10.41 25.15
C SER A 339 3.70 11.79 24.70
N GLY A 340 4.73 12.32 25.38
CA GLY A 340 5.21 13.69 25.16
C GLY A 340 6.39 14.07 26.05
N ARG A 341 6.35 15.28 26.65
CA ARG A 341 7.45 15.85 27.45
C ARG A 341 7.76 15.02 28.70
N GLN A 342 9.04 14.97 29.11
CA GLN A 342 9.49 14.31 30.34
C GLN A 342 8.88 14.93 31.61
N ILE A 343 8.70 16.26 31.62
CA ILE A 343 8.07 16.99 32.72
C ILE A 343 6.78 17.62 32.22
N GLY A 344 5.67 17.37 32.93
CA GLY A 344 4.34 17.87 32.59
C GLY A 344 3.68 17.20 31.38
N GLY A 345 4.27 16.11 30.85
CA GLY A 345 3.67 15.31 29.78
C GLY A 345 2.54 14.41 30.29
N LYS A 346 1.66 13.99 29.36
CA LYS A 346 0.59 13.04 29.67
C LYS A 346 1.14 11.61 29.70
N SER A 347 0.61 10.82 30.62
CA SER A 347 0.84 9.38 30.68
C SER A 347 -0.32 8.65 30.02
N SER A 348 -0.04 7.59 29.26
CA SER A 348 -1.04 6.82 28.53
C SER A 348 -0.73 5.32 28.54
N VAL A 349 -1.76 4.51 28.81
CA VAL A 349 -1.69 3.03 28.70
C VAL A 349 -1.53 2.60 27.24
N GLU A 350 -2.09 3.38 26.32
CA GLU A 350 -2.06 3.08 24.88
C GLU A 350 -0.62 3.05 24.33
N MET A 351 0.29 3.84 24.90
CA MET A 351 1.70 3.85 24.48
C MET A 351 2.37 2.49 24.66
N TYR A 352 2.01 1.73 25.70
CA TYR A 352 2.54 0.37 25.88
C TYR A 352 2.09 -0.56 24.75
N ARG A 353 0.82 -0.48 24.35
CA ARG A 353 0.29 -1.29 23.23
C ARG A 353 1.03 -0.98 21.94
N GLN A 354 1.11 0.30 21.57
CA GLN A 354 1.76 0.73 20.33
C GLN A 354 3.25 0.37 20.29
N THR A 355 3.95 0.54 21.42
CA THR A 355 5.37 0.18 21.55
C THR A 355 5.59 -1.32 21.37
N MET A 356 4.74 -2.17 21.99
CA MET A 356 4.82 -3.63 21.82
C MET A 356 4.46 -4.08 20.40
N LEU A 357 3.46 -3.46 19.77
CA LEU A 357 3.02 -3.78 18.40
C LEU A 357 4.10 -3.45 17.37
N ALA A 358 4.89 -2.40 17.58
CA ALA A 358 6.05 -2.09 16.74
C ALA A 358 7.29 -2.95 17.01
N GLY A 359 7.17 -3.99 17.83
CA GLY A 359 8.23 -4.97 18.05
C GLY A 359 9.24 -4.60 19.14
N CYS A 360 8.98 -3.59 19.99
CA CYS A 360 9.79 -3.39 21.19
C CYS A 360 9.62 -4.58 22.15
N ARG A 361 10.72 -5.03 22.76
CA ARG A 361 10.82 -6.13 23.74
C ARG A 361 11.33 -5.56 25.06
#